data_AF-A0A7S3IVM9-F1
#
_entry.id   AF-A0A7S3IVM9-F1
#
_cell.length_a   1.000
_cell.length_b   1.000
_cell.length_c   1.000
_cell.angle_alpha   90.00
_cell.angle_beta   90.00
_cell.angle_gamma   90.00
#
_symmetry.space_group_name_H-M   'P 1'
#
loop_
_entity.id
_entity.type
_entity.pdbx_description
1 polymer ?
#
loop_
_entity_poly.entity_id
_entity_poly.type
_entity_poly.pdbx_seq_one_letter_code
_entity_poly.pdbx_strand_id
1 'polypeptide(L)'
;PLLMRTEFLIEMAKLITLTLTLFLASVLAEDPVPTTDENNNENTPTTGPVDWEKHVYDEQEYFKDIPDLVDYQTTQFRFNLVRQFINGFERGMYNDSTININEACFGDYYVTKLNEYEYLFSSNPFGNIWENLFPEISLTGQFLYMITNQCEIEETLNDFMVFCWYRGCWPMQIFRDTWDRILYIMLAVNDAAIVWQEGIPQGDDKESAESYAKWANISLESGTTFANIFKDITNFEPIPRSERL
;
A
#
# COMPACT_ATOMS: atom_id res chain seq x y z
N PRO A 1 -4.34 -11.62 -34.03
CA PRO A 1 -3.16 -11.21 -33.23
C PRO A 1 -3.41 -10.01 -32.29
N LEU A 2 -4.27 -9.05 -32.65
CA LEU A 2 -4.62 -7.90 -31.79
C LEU A 2 -5.65 -8.20 -30.68
N LEU A 3 -6.62 -9.08 -30.92
CA LEU A 3 -7.64 -9.46 -29.92
C LEU A 3 -7.08 -10.25 -28.72
N MET A 4 -5.98 -10.97 -28.91
CA MET A 4 -5.34 -11.74 -27.84
C MET A 4 -4.57 -10.83 -26.85
N ARG A 5 -4.28 -9.58 -27.22
CA ARG A 5 -3.62 -8.60 -26.33
C ARG A 5 -4.59 -7.94 -25.35
N THR A 6 -5.84 -7.72 -25.74
CA THR A 6 -6.83 -7.06 -24.88
C THR A 6 -7.33 -7.97 -23.77
N GLU A 7 -7.58 -9.26 -24.06
CA GLU A 7 -7.96 -10.23 -23.02
C GLU A 7 -6.82 -10.47 -22.02
N PHE A 8 -5.57 -10.52 -22.49
CA PHE A 8 -4.41 -10.65 -21.60
C PHE A 8 -4.22 -9.43 -20.69
N LEU A 9 -4.44 -8.21 -21.19
CA LEU A 9 -4.38 -6.99 -20.38
C LEU A 9 -5.52 -6.92 -19.35
N ILE A 10 -6.72 -7.40 -19.69
CA ILE A 10 -7.85 -7.48 -18.76
C ILE A 10 -7.57 -8.51 -17.65
N GLU A 11 -7.03 -9.69 -17.99
CA GLU A 11 -6.68 -10.70 -16.99
C GLU A 11 -5.49 -10.28 -16.13
N MET A 12 -4.50 -9.58 -16.69
CA MET A 12 -3.42 -8.95 -15.91
C MET A 12 -3.94 -7.85 -14.99
N ALA A 13 -4.86 -7.00 -15.45
CA ALA A 13 -5.48 -5.99 -14.61
C ALA A 13 -6.27 -6.63 -13.47
N LYS A 14 -7.05 -7.70 -13.74
CA LYS A 14 -7.73 -8.47 -12.69
C LYS A 14 -6.75 -9.10 -11.72
N LEU A 15 -5.64 -9.67 -12.20
CA LEU A 15 -4.63 -10.28 -11.34
C LEU A 15 -3.93 -9.24 -10.48
N ILE A 16 -3.59 -8.08 -11.03
CA ILE A 16 -3.00 -6.95 -10.30
C ILE A 16 -3.98 -6.40 -9.29
N THR A 17 -5.25 -6.19 -9.66
CA THR A 17 -6.28 -5.78 -8.71
C THR A 17 -6.43 -6.84 -7.62
N LEU A 18 -6.45 -8.13 -7.96
CA LEU A 18 -6.57 -9.24 -7.01
C LEU A 18 -5.35 -9.30 -6.08
N THR A 19 -4.13 -9.16 -6.58
CA THR A 19 -2.91 -9.15 -5.74
C THR A 19 -2.78 -7.88 -4.94
N LEU A 20 -3.18 -6.73 -5.47
CA LEU A 20 -3.24 -5.49 -4.69
C LEU A 20 -4.29 -5.61 -3.58
N THR A 21 -5.47 -6.18 -3.86
CA THR A 21 -6.49 -6.46 -2.85
C THR A 21 -6.08 -7.55 -1.87
N LEU A 22 -5.32 -8.57 -2.28
CA LEU A 22 -4.79 -9.60 -1.38
C LEU A 22 -3.66 -9.05 -0.51
N PHE A 23 -2.80 -8.20 -1.08
CA PHE A 23 -1.73 -7.53 -0.35
C PHE A 23 -2.33 -6.53 0.65
N LEU A 24 -3.27 -5.68 0.21
CA LEU A 24 -4.07 -4.83 1.08
C LEU A 24 -4.81 -5.66 2.12
N ALA A 25 -5.49 -6.75 1.76
CA ALA A 25 -6.18 -7.62 2.70
C ALA A 25 -5.22 -8.34 3.66
N SER A 26 -3.96 -8.58 3.30
CA SER A 26 -2.96 -9.15 4.21
C SER A 26 -2.36 -8.11 5.16
N VAL A 27 -2.24 -6.87 4.70
CA VAL A 27 -1.85 -5.70 5.52
C VAL A 27 -2.99 -5.28 6.45
N LEU A 28 -4.23 -5.45 5.99
CA LEU A 28 -5.51 -5.18 6.67
C LEU A 28 -6.13 -6.45 7.26
N ALA A 29 -5.41 -7.57 7.32
CA ALA A 29 -5.89 -8.78 7.99
C ALA A 29 -5.83 -8.50 9.50
N GLU A 30 -6.83 -7.78 9.99
CA GLU A 30 -7.11 -7.67 11.41
C GLU A 30 -7.72 -8.98 11.90
N ASP A 31 -7.37 -9.35 13.13
CA ASP A 31 -8.14 -10.33 13.89
C ASP A 31 -9.62 -9.90 13.89
N PRO A 32 -10.57 -10.83 13.80
CA PRO A 32 -11.99 -10.49 13.76
C PRO A 32 -12.35 -9.57 14.93
N VAL A 33 -12.73 -8.33 14.61
CA VAL A 33 -13.16 -7.33 15.59
C VAL A 33 -14.29 -7.96 16.40
N PRO A 34 -14.16 -8.11 17.73
CA PRO A 34 -15.24 -8.60 18.56
C PRO A 34 -16.39 -7.61 18.44
N THR A 35 -17.53 -8.07 17.91
CA THR A 35 -18.76 -7.29 17.83
C THR A 35 -19.16 -6.91 19.26
N THR A 36 -18.83 -5.69 19.65
CA THR A 36 -19.29 -5.10 20.91
C THR A 36 -20.77 -4.79 20.77
N ASP A 37 -21.55 -5.38 21.67
CA ASP A 37 -23.00 -5.29 21.71
C ASP A 37 -23.50 -3.83 21.73
N GLU A 38 -24.50 -3.59 20.88
CA GLU A 38 -25.29 -2.36 20.78
C GLU A 38 -25.70 -1.83 22.16
N ASN A 39 -25.20 -0.66 22.53
CA ASN A 39 -25.87 0.21 23.48
C ASN A 39 -25.78 1.67 23.03
N ASN A 40 -26.84 2.08 22.33
CA ASN A 40 -27.51 3.37 22.38
C ASN A 40 -26.65 4.64 22.53
N ASN A 41 -26.39 5.30 21.40
CA ASN A 41 -26.50 6.76 21.33
C ASN A 41 -27.11 7.15 19.98
N GLU A 42 -28.33 7.68 20.04
CA GLU A 42 -29.01 8.40 18.95
C GLU A 42 -28.15 9.60 18.54
N ASN A 43 -27.43 9.45 17.44
CA ASN A 43 -27.04 10.50 16.48
C ASN A 43 -26.48 9.85 15.21
N THR A 44 -27.04 8.71 14.79
CA THR A 44 -26.75 8.17 13.46
C THR A 44 -27.35 9.11 12.42
N PRO A 45 -26.56 9.63 11.47
CA PRO A 45 -27.08 10.39 10.35
C PRO A 45 -28.19 9.56 9.69
N THR A 46 -29.35 10.19 9.47
CA THR A 46 -30.52 9.51 8.91
C THR A 46 -30.14 8.78 7.63
N THR A 47 -30.25 7.45 7.64
CA THR A 47 -29.92 6.49 6.57
C THR A 47 -30.89 6.54 5.38
N GLY A 48 -31.28 7.74 4.96
CA GLY A 48 -32.05 7.97 3.75
C GLY A 48 -31.13 8.20 2.54
N PRO A 49 -31.62 8.00 1.31
CA PRO A 49 -30.88 8.36 0.10
C PRO A 49 -30.47 9.84 0.15
N VAL A 50 -29.22 10.12 -0.24
CA VAL A 50 -28.63 11.46 -0.18
C VAL A 50 -29.42 12.42 -1.07
N ASP A 51 -29.87 13.55 -0.50
CA ASP A 51 -30.50 14.63 -1.27
C ASP A 51 -29.42 15.52 -1.91
N TRP A 52 -28.88 15.07 -3.05
CA TRP A 52 -27.81 15.75 -3.80
C TRP A 52 -28.16 17.19 -4.22
N GLU A 53 -29.43 17.58 -4.22
CA GLU A 53 -29.86 18.94 -4.56
C GLU A 53 -29.72 19.92 -3.38
N LYS A 54 -29.59 19.42 -2.14
CA LYS A 54 -29.50 20.25 -0.93
C LYS A 54 -28.11 20.37 -0.34
N HIS A 55 -27.22 19.40 -0.59
CA HIS A 55 -25.89 19.38 0.03
C HIS A 55 -24.82 19.88 -0.94
N VAL A 56 -24.16 20.98 -0.58
CA VAL A 56 -22.85 21.31 -1.16
C VAL A 56 -21.91 20.20 -0.71
N TYR A 57 -21.17 19.57 -1.63
CA TYR A 57 -20.25 18.48 -1.31
C TYR A 57 -19.26 18.93 -0.23
N ASP A 58 -19.49 18.51 1.02
CA ASP A 58 -18.64 18.77 2.18
C ASP A 58 -18.24 17.42 2.77
N GLU A 59 -16.97 17.05 2.56
CA GLU A 59 -16.40 15.80 3.10
C GLU A 59 -16.53 15.74 4.62
N GLN A 60 -16.51 16.89 5.29
CA GLN A 60 -16.63 16.96 6.75
C GLN A 60 -18.03 16.62 7.24
N GLU A 61 -19.06 16.62 6.39
CA GLU A 61 -20.39 16.19 6.82
C GLU A 61 -20.44 14.68 7.08
N TYR A 62 -19.72 13.90 6.28
CA TYR A 62 -19.79 12.43 6.30
C TYR A 62 -18.64 11.76 7.05
N PHE A 63 -17.48 12.41 7.13
CA PHE A 63 -16.28 11.86 7.78
C PHE A 63 -15.95 12.49 9.13
N LYS A 64 -16.78 13.40 9.62
CA LYS A 64 -16.58 13.98 10.94
C LYS A 64 -16.97 13.00 12.04
N ASP A 65 -16.12 12.95 13.06
CA ASP A 65 -16.30 12.15 14.27
C ASP A 65 -16.46 10.63 13.99
N ILE A 66 -15.87 10.14 12.89
CA ILE A 66 -15.82 8.69 12.62
C ILE A 66 -15.07 7.97 13.74
N PRO A 67 -15.54 6.78 14.17
CA PRO A 67 -14.81 5.97 15.13
C PRO A 67 -13.42 5.62 14.57
N ASP A 68 -12.47 5.37 15.47
CA ASP A 68 -11.19 4.79 15.09
C ASP A 68 -11.40 3.31 14.78
N LEU A 69 -11.50 3.00 13.48
CA LEU A 69 -11.73 1.65 12.98
C LEU A 69 -10.42 0.91 12.71
N VAL A 70 -9.31 1.63 12.52
CA VAL A 70 -8.03 1.07 12.05
C VAL A 70 -6.92 1.09 13.10
N ASP A 71 -7.22 1.57 14.31
CA ASP A 71 -6.23 1.90 15.35
C ASP A 71 -5.16 2.86 14.80
N TYR A 72 -5.40 4.17 14.92
CA TYR A 72 -4.50 5.21 14.39
C TYR A 72 -3.03 4.98 14.78
N GLN A 73 -2.77 4.58 16.03
CA GLN A 73 -1.41 4.41 16.53
C GLN A 73 -0.74 3.20 15.87
N THR A 74 -1.43 2.06 15.80
CA THR A 74 -0.91 0.85 15.17
C THR A 74 -0.74 1.06 13.66
N THR A 75 -1.70 1.71 12.99
CA THR A 75 -1.63 1.98 11.56
C THR A 75 -0.51 2.96 11.23
N GLN A 76 -0.34 4.05 11.99
CA GLN A 76 0.76 5.00 11.80
C GLN A 76 2.12 4.32 11.93
N PHE A 77 2.27 3.43 12.91
CA PHE A 77 3.47 2.62 13.07
C PHE A 77 3.74 1.75 11.82
N ARG A 78 2.74 0.98 11.37
CA ARG A 78 2.84 0.13 10.17
C ARG A 78 3.18 0.93 8.92
N PHE A 79 2.53 2.08 8.73
CA PHE A 79 2.77 3.00 7.63
C PHE A 79 4.19 3.51 7.60
N ASN A 80 4.76 3.87 8.76
CA ASN A 80 6.17 4.21 8.84
C ASN A 80 7.08 3.03 8.48
N LEU A 81 6.78 1.79 8.91
CA LEU A 81 7.58 0.63 8.52
C LEU A 81 7.56 0.41 7.00
N VAL A 82 6.39 0.51 6.38
CA VAL A 82 6.24 0.45 4.91
C VAL A 82 7.06 1.55 4.24
N ARG A 83 6.99 2.80 4.72
CA ARG A 83 7.81 3.90 4.21
C ARG A 83 9.31 3.58 4.31
N GLN A 84 9.78 3.04 5.43
CA GLN A 84 11.19 2.66 5.60
C GLN A 84 11.58 1.48 4.69
N PHE A 85 10.68 0.53 4.49
CA PHE A 85 10.87 -0.55 3.54
C PHE A 85 11.05 -0.03 2.11
N ILE A 86 10.15 0.84 1.64
CA ILE A 86 10.27 1.42 0.30
C ILE A 86 11.57 2.25 0.21
N ASN A 87 11.94 2.99 1.26
CA ASN A 87 13.18 3.76 1.29
C ASN A 87 14.42 2.85 1.15
N GLY A 88 14.42 1.72 1.87
CA GLY A 88 15.42 0.68 1.73
C GLY A 88 15.46 0.09 0.32
N PHE A 89 14.29 -0.17 -0.28
CA PHE A 89 14.18 -0.68 -1.63
C PHE A 89 14.80 0.28 -2.65
N GLU A 90 14.43 1.56 -2.61
CA GLU A 90 14.97 2.61 -3.48
C GLU A 90 16.50 2.73 -3.32
N ARG A 91 17.00 2.79 -2.07
CA ARG A 91 18.44 2.80 -1.78
C ARG A 91 19.16 1.59 -2.35
N GLY A 92 18.56 0.41 -2.23
CA GLY A 92 19.10 -0.84 -2.76
C GLY A 92 19.09 -0.89 -4.28
N MET A 93 18.05 -0.36 -4.93
CA MET A 93 17.92 -0.33 -6.39
C MET A 93 19.01 0.53 -7.03
N TYR A 94 19.30 1.71 -6.48
CA TYR A 94 20.29 2.65 -7.01
C TYR A 94 21.66 2.57 -6.36
N ASN A 95 21.83 1.75 -5.32
CA ASN A 95 23.03 1.71 -4.49
C ASN A 95 23.42 3.11 -3.96
N ASP A 96 22.41 3.90 -3.60
CA ASP A 96 22.55 5.28 -3.13
C ASP A 96 21.89 5.43 -1.77
N SER A 97 22.69 5.59 -0.72
CA SER A 97 22.22 5.76 0.66
C SER A 97 21.66 7.16 0.96
N THR A 98 21.82 8.11 0.04
CA THR A 98 21.32 9.48 0.20
C THR A 98 19.86 9.63 -0.19
N ILE A 99 19.29 8.64 -0.91
CA ILE A 99 17.87 8.61 -1.24
C ILE A 99 17.07 8.57 0.07
N ASN A 100 16.10 9.46 0.19
CA ASN A 100 15.17 9.49 1.30
C ASN A 100 13.79 9.81 0.77
N ILE A 101 12.86 8.91 1.01
CA ILE A 101 11.46 9.08 0.61
C ILE A 101 10.82 10.22 1.41
N ASN A 102 9.94 10.97 0.76
CA ASN A 102 9.19 12.06 1.39
C ASN A 102 8.45 11.57 2.64
N GLU A 103 8.51 12.34 3.72
CA GLU A 103 7.84 12.00 4.97
C GLU A 103 6.31 11.87 4.82
N ALA A 104 5.72 12.54 3.81
CA ALA A 104 4.31 12.45 3.47
C ALA A 104 3.90 11.11 2.83
N CYS A 105 4.83 10.33 2.26
CA CYS A 105 4.56 8.97 1.80
C CYS A 105 4.18 8.10 3.00
N PHE A 106 2.95 7.58 3.03
CA PHE A 106 2.37 6.91 4.21
C PHE A 106 2.42 7.78 5.49
N GLY A 107 2.27 9.10 5.36
CA GLY A 107 2.16 10.01 6.50
C GLY A 107 0.77 10.02 7.16
N ASP A 108 0.62 10.83 8.21
CA ASP A 108 -0.60 10.93 9.03
C ASP A 108 -1.88 11.20 8.22
N TYR A 109 -1.76 11.99 7.15
CA TYR A 109 -2.87 12.24 6.22
C TYR A 109 -3.49 10.95 5.68
N TYR A 110 -2.65 9.99 5.29
CA TYR A 110 -3.11 8.73 4.71
C TYR A 110 -3.59 7.74 5.76
N VAL A 111 -3.16 7.88 7.02
CA VAL A 111 -3.74 7.13 8.14
C VAL A 111 -5.20 7.57 8.33
N THR A 112 -5.47 8.87 8.33
CA THR A 112 -6.86 9.38 8.36
C THR A 112 -7.66 8.91 7.16
N LYS A 113 -7.11 8.98 5.95
CA LYS A 113 -7.80 8.49 4.75
C LYS A 113 -8.05 6.99 4.78
N LEU A 114 -7.21 6.19 5.44
CA LEU A 114 -7.47 4.76 5.62
C LEU A 114 -8.64 4.53 6.57
N ASN A 115 -8.74 5.29 7.66
CA ASN A 115 -9.89 5.20 8.57
C ASN A 115 -11.19 5.61 7.87
N GLU A 116 -11.17 6.67 7.06
CA GLU A 116 -12.30 7.07 6.21
C GLU A 116 -12.67 5.97 5.21
N TYR A 117 -11.67 5.31 4.61
CA TYR A 117 -11.87 4.19 3.68
C TYR A 117 -12.55 3.01 4.36
N GLU A 118 -12.08 2.59 5.53
CA GLU A 118 -12.68 1.50 6.32
C GLU A 118 -14.11 1.83 6.77
N TYR A 119 -14.38 3.10 7.09
CA TYR A 119 -15.71 3.57 7.43
C TYR A 119 -16.70 3.41 6.25
N LEU A 120 -16.28 3.70 5.02
CA LEU A 120 -17.12 3.50 3.84
C LEU A 120 -17.49 2.02 3.62
N PHE A 121 -16.56 1.11 3.88
CA PHE A 121 -16.78 -0.33 3.73
C PHE A 121 -17.67 -0.91 4.82
N SER A 122 -17.39 -0.58 6.08
CA SER A 122 -18.06 -1.16 7.24
C SER A 122 -19.45 -0.55 7.48
N SER A 123 -19.57 0.77 7.36
CA SER A 123 -20.76 1.50 7.81
C SER A 123 -21.73 1.87 6.68
N ASN A 124 -21.30 1.76 5.41
CA ASN A 124 -22.10 2.09 4.23
C ASN A 124 -22.92 3.39 4.40
N PRO A 125 -22.25 4.54 4.63
CA PRO A 125 -22.93 5.77 5.06
C PRO A 125 -23.91 6.33 4.02
N PHE A 126 -23.73 5.99 2.74
CA PHE A 126 -24.61 6.44 1.66
C PHE A 126 -25.77 5.45 1.36
N GLY A 127 -25.91 4.38 2.14
CA GLY A 127 -27.05 3.46 2.08
C GLY A 127 -27.14 2.58 0.82
N ASN A 128 -26.32 2.82 -0.21
CA ASN A 128 -26.27 2.06 -1.45
C ASN A 128 -24.83 1.85 -1.92
N ILE A 129 -24.52 0.64 -2.36
CA ILE A 129 -23.21 0.26 -2.90
C ILE A 129 -22.75 1.17 -4.05
N TRP A 130 -23.69 1.64 -4.89
CA TRP A 130 -23.38 2.53 -6.00
C TRP A 130 -23.01 3.95 -5.55
N GLU A 131 -23.52 4.39 -4.41
CA GLU A 131 -23.22 5.72 -3.85
C GLU A 131 -21.89 5.69 -3.09
N ASN A 132 -21.51 4.55 -2.49
CA ASN A 132 -20.17 4.37 -1.90
C ASN A 132 -19.06 4.19 -2.94
N LEU A 133 -19.38 3.64 -4.11
CA LEU A 133 -18.38 3.30 -5.14
C LEU A 133 -17.56 4.51 -5.59
N PHE A 134 -18.19 5.68 -5.74
CA PHE A 134 -17.48 6.88 -6.21
C PHE A 134 -16.49 7.43 -5.15
N PRO A 135 -16.89 7.63 -3.88
CA PRO A 135 -15.95 7.94 -2.79
C PRO A 135 -14.83 6.92 -2.63
N GLU A 136 -15.15 5.63 -2.76
CA GLU A 136 -14.15 4.54 -2.69
C GLU A 136 -13.10 4.70 -3.81
N ILE A 137 -13.53 4.85 -5.06
CA ILE A 137 -12.63 5.06 -6.21
C ILE A 137 -11.79 6.33 -6.01
N SER A 138 -12.40 7.40 -5.47
CA SER A 138 -11.69 8.65 -5.18
C SER A 138 -10.58 8.44 -4.15
N LEU A 139 -10.86 7.77 -3.03
CA LEU A 139 -9.86 7.45 -2.01
C LEU A 139 -8.78 6.49 -2.55
N THR A 140 -9.15 5.45 -3.32
CA THR A 140 -8.17 4.60 -4.00
C THR A 140 -7.26 5.43 -4.91
N GLY A 141 -7.81 6.40 -5.64
CA GLY A 141 -7.05 7.36 -6.45
C GLY A 141 -6.06 8.18 -5.62
N GLN A 142 -6.44 8.62 -4.41
CA GLN A 142 -5.55 9.33 -3.49
C GLN A 142 -4.40 8.44 -3.00
N PHE A 143 -4.65 7.17 -2.67
CA PHE A 143 -3.59 6.23 -2.33
C PHE A 143 -2.67 5.92 -3.52
N LEU A 144 -3.19 5.82 -4.74
CA LEU A 144 -2.36 5.68 -5.94
C LEU A 144 -1.51 6.93 -6.18
N TYR A 145 -2.07 8.12 -5.96
CA TYR A 145 -1.34 9.38 -6.03
C TYR A 145 -0.20 9.42 -4.99
N MET A 146 -0.44 8.96 -3.76
CA MET A 146 0.60 8.81 -2.74
C MET A 146 1.76 7.96 -3.24
N ILE A 147 1.46 6.74 -3.70
CA ILE A 147 2.46 5.76 -4.12
C ILE A 147 3.30 6.30 -5.29
N THR A 148 2.66 6.96 -6.25
CA THR A 148 3.34 7.47 -7.44
C THR A 148 4.12 8.76 -7.18
N ASN A 149 3.49 9.75 -6.52
CA ASN A 149 4.04 11.09 -6.39
C ASN A 149 4.77 11.34 -5.07
N GLN A 150 4.24 10.87 -3.94
CA GLN A 150 4.86 11.10 -2.63
C GLN A 150 5.97 10.10 -2.35
N CYS A 151 5.79 8.85 -2.77
CA CYS A 151 6.79 7.80 -2.57
C CYS A 151 7.84 7.74 -3.69
N GLU A 152 7.68 8.55 -4.76
CA GLU A 152 8.58 8.63 -5.92
C GLU A 152 8.85 7.29 -6.65
N ILE A 153 7.96 6.30 -6.47
CA ILE A 153 8.10 4.97 -7.08
C ILE A 153 7.98 5.04 -8.62
N GLU A 154 7.36 6.10 -9.16
CA GLU A 154 7.22 6.30 -10.60
C GLU A 154 8.57 6.37 -11.31
N GLU A 155 9.60 6.98 -10.71
CA GLU A 155 10.94 7.05 -11.33
C GLU A 155 11.54 5.65 -11.48
N THR A 156 11.46 4.83 -10.43
CA THR A 156 12.00 3.47 -10.40
C THR A 156 11.22 2.54 -11.31
N LEU A 157 9.91 2.67 -11.34
CA LEU A 157 9.08 1.93 -12.27
C LEU A 157 9.38 2.34 -13.72
N ASN A 158 9.53 3.64 -14.00
CA ASN A 158 9.86 4.13 -15.33
C ASN A 158 11.25 3.64 -15.79
N ASP A 159 12.27 3.75 -14.95
CA ASP A 159 13.62 3.24 -15.24
C ASP A 159 13.60 1.74 -15.52
N PHE A 160 12.86 0.97 -14.72
CA PHE A 160 12.67 -0.46 -14.95
C PHE A 160 11.96 -0.75 -16.28
N MET A 161 10.89 -0.01 -16.59
CA MET A 161 10.14 -0.18 -17.83
C MET A 161 10.98 0.17 -19.06
N VAL A 162 11.80 1.23 -18.99
CA VAL A 162 12.74 1.62 -20.04
C VAL A 162 13.85 0.58 -20.20
N PHE A 163 14.44 0.11 -19.09
CA PHE A 163 15.40 -0.98 -19.10
C PHE A 163 14.82 -2.22 -19.81
N CYS A 164 13.58 -2.57 -19.47
CA CYS A 164 12.91 -3.72 -20.05
C CYS A 164 12.51 -3.54 -21.50
N TRP A 165 12.22 -2.31 -21.92
CA TRP A 165 12.03 -1.98 -23.32
C TRP A 165 13.31 -2.22 -24.15
N TYR A 166 14.47 -1.84 -23.63
CA TYR A 166 15.76 -1.98 -24.35
C TYR A 166 16.36 -3.39 -24.30
N ARG A 167 16.39 -4.04 -23.13
CA ARG A 167 16.95 -5.40 -22.97
C ARG A 167 15.97 -6.50 -23.36
N GLY A 168 14.69 -6.17 -23.55
CA GLY A 168 13.65 -7.10 -23.94
C GLY A 168 13.19 -7.99 -22.78
N CYS A 169 12.85 -7.41 -21.63
CA CYS A 169 12.20 -8.19 -20.57
C CYS A 169 10.76 -8.51 -20.99
N TRP A 170 10.56 -9.64 -21.67
CA TRP A 170 9.21 -10.12 -21.94
C TRP A 170 8.58 -10.55 -20.62
N PRO A 171 7.32 -10.16 -20.31
CA PRO A 171 6.66 -10.58 -19.07
C PRO A 171 6.70 -12.09 -18.85
N MET A 172 6.62 -12.88 -19.93
CA MET A 172 6.72 -14.34 -19.87
C MET A 172 8.10 -14.84 -19.43
N GLN A 173 9.18 -14.13 -19.78
CA GLN A 173 10.54 -14.46 -19.37
C GLN A 173 10.75 -14.10 -17.90
N ILE A 174 10.36 -12.88 -17.49
CA ILE A 174 10.39 -12.47 -16.07
C ILE A 174 9.61 -13.48 -15.24
N PHE A 175 8.41 -13.87 -15.67
CA PHE A 175 7.59 -14.83 -14.96
C PHE A 175 8.27 -16.20 -14.84
N ARG A 176 8.91 -16.70 -15.89
CA ARG A 176 9.64 -17.98 -15.85
C ARG A 176 10.84 -17.92 -14.91
N ASP A 177 11.67 -16.87 -15.02
CA ASP A 177 12.87 -16.70 -14.20
C ASP A 177 12.50 -16.46 -12.72
N THR A 178 11.37 -15.76 -12.50
CA THR A 178 10.76 -15.58 -11.17
C THR A 178 10.20 -16.89 -10.65
N TRP A 179 9.58 -17.72 -11.49
CA TRP A 179 9.01 -19.01 -11.08
C TRP A 179 10.09 -19.97 -10.56
N ASP A 180 11.24 -20.03 -11.22
CA ASP A 180 12.37 -20.85 -10.76
C ASP A 180 12.95 -20.38 -9.42
N ARG A 181 12.69 -19.12 -9.05
CA ARG A 181 13.15 -18.49 -7.80
C ARG A 181 12.02 -18.16 -6.83
N ILE A 182 10.78 -18.52 -7.14
CA ILE A 182 9.58 -18.12 -6.39
C ILE A 182 9.66 -18.60 -4.95
N LEU A 183 10.26 -19.78 -4.72
CA LEU A 183 10.45 -20.33 -3.39
C LEU A 183 11.44 -19.51 -2.55
N TYR A 184 12.48 -18.94 -3.16
CA TYR A 184 13.42 -18.05 -2.46
C TYR A 184 12.79 -16.70 -2.14
N ILE A 185 11.98 -16.17 -3.06
CA ILE A 185 11.24 -14.93 -2.84
C ILE A 185 10.20 -15.12 -1.74
N MET A 186 9.39 -16.19 -1.83
CA MET A 186 8.38 -16.54 -0.82
C MET A 186 9.02 -16.81 0.54
N LEU A 187 10.20 -17.45 0.59
CA LEU A 187 10.94 -17.63 1.83
C LEU A 187 11.37 -16.29 2.42
N ALA A 188 11.98 -15.42 1.61
CA ALA A 188 12.40 -14.10 2.07
C ALA A 188 11.20 -13.24 2.53
N VAL A 189 10.06 -13.33 1.82
CA VAL A 189 8.81 -12.65 2.18
C VAL A 189 8.22 -13.24 3.45
N ASN A 190 8.21 -14.57 3.62
CA ASN A 190 7.73 -15.21 4.83
C ASN A 190 8.62 -14.88 6.03
N ASP A 191 9.95 -14.91 5.88
CA ASP A 191 10.88 -14.53 6.95
C ASP A 191 10.69 -13.05 7.32
N ALA A 192 10.52 -12.17 6.34
CA ALA A 192 10.20 -10.76 6.58
C ALA A 192 8.84 -10.59 7.27
N ALA A 193 7.82 -11.34 6.84
CA ALA A 193 6.47 -11.30 7.41
C ALA A 193 6.45 -11.84 8.85
N ILE A 194 7.19 -12.90 9.16
CA ILE A 194 7.36 -13.41 10.52
C ILE A 194 8.05 -12.37 11.39
N VAL A 195 9.15 -11.79 10.92
CA VAL A 195 9.86 -10.72 11.64
C VAL A 195 8.95 -9.52 11.87
N TRP A 196 8.06 -9.19 10.92
CA TRP A 196 7.06 -8.15 11.10
C TRP A 196 5.97 -8.55 12.09
N GLN A 197 5.44 -9.77 12.01
CA GLN A 197 4.34 -10.24 12.86
C GLN A 197 4.77 -10.46 14.31
N GLU A 198 5.91 -11.10 14.54
CA GLU A 198 6.52 -11.30 15.86
C GLU A 198 7.12 -10.00 16.42
N GLY A 199 7.41 -9.07 15.51
CA GLY A 199 8.11 -7.84 15.83
C GLY A 199 7.24 -6.70 16.33
N ILE A 200 5.98 -6.67 15.93
CA ILE A 200 5.05 -5.62 16.37
C ILE A 200 4.89 -5.76 17.90
N PRO A 201 5.35 -4.78 18.70
CA PRO A 201 5.20 -4.84 20.14
C PRO A 201 3.71 -4.98 20.48
N GLN A 202 3.36 -6.04 21.21
CA GLN A 202 2.03 -6.23 21.76
C GLN A 202 1.98 -5.64 23.18
N GLY A 203 1.02 -4.74 23.44
CA GLY A 203 0.83 -4.11 24.77
C GLY A 203 1.57 -2.78 24.98
N ASP A 204 1.87 -2.46 26.24
CA ASP A 204 2.41 -1.16 26.69
C ASP A 204 3.85 -0.86 26.21
N ASP A 205 4.55 -1.86 25.66
CA ASP A 205 5.90 -1.70 25.09
C ASP A 205 5.92 -1.02 23.71
N LYS A 206 4.74 -0.68 23.15
CA LYS A 206 4.55 0.03 21.87
C LYS A 206 5.21 1.42 21.84
N GLU A 207 5.51 2.02 22.99
CA GLU A 207 5.89 3.44 23.06
C GLU A 207 7.38 3.73 23.26
N SER A 208 8.24 2.70 23.37
CA SER A 208 9.67 2.99 23.48
C SER A 208 10.25 3.42 22.13
N ALA A 209 10.76 4.66 22.06
CA ALA A 209 11.41 5.21 20.87
C ALA A 209 12.58 4.34 20.36
N GLU A 210 13.21 3.58 21.26
CA GLU A 210 14.27 2.61 20.94
C GLU A 210 13.74 1.40 20.13
N SER A 211 12.58 0.87 20.50
CA SER A 211 11.91 -0.20 19.73
C SER A 211 11.56 0.28 18.33
N TYR A 212 11.02 1.49 18.22
CA TYR A 212 10.66 2.08 16.92
C TYR A 212 11.86 2.22 15.98
N ALA A 213 12.98 2.77 16.46
CA ALA A 213 14.19 2.93 15.66
C ALA A 213 14.75 1.58 15.17
N LYS A 214 14.69 0.55 16.03
CA LYS A 214 15.09 -0.80 15.66
C LYS A 214 14.24 -1.35 14.51
N TRP A 215 12.91 -1.21 14.58
CA TRP A 215 11.99 -1.71 13.54
C TRP A 215 12.09 -0.94 12.23
N ALA A 216 12.29 0.37 12.32
CA ALA A 216 12.57 1.20 11.15
C ALA A 216 13.83 0.72 10.41
N ASN A 217 14.91 0.42 11.15
CA ASN A 217 16.15 -0.10 10.56
C ASN A 217 15.95 -1.49 9.94
N ILE A 218 15.28 -2.42 10.62
CA ILE A 218 14.97 -3.76 10.07
C ILE A 218 14.17 -3.64 8.77
N SER A 219 13.17 -2.76 8.73
CA SER A 219 12.34 -2.54 7.55
C SER A 219 13.17 -1.98 6.39
N LEU A 220 14.06 -1.04 6.67
CA LEU A 220 14.99 -0.47 5.69
C LEU A 220 15.99 -1.51 5.15
N GLU A 221 16.55 -2.36 6.01
CA GLU A 221 17.43 -3.46 5.60
C GLU A 221 16.68 -4.51 4.76
N SER A 222 15.43 -4.80 5.13
CA SER A 222 14.54 -5.70 4.39
C SER A 222 14.27 -5.18 2.98
N GLY A 223 13.95 -3.88 2.85
CA GLY A 223 13.78 -3.22 1.57
C GLY A 223 15.03 -3.31 0.69
N THR A 224 16.21 -3.03 1.27
CA THR A 224 17.50 -3.10 0.57
C THR A 224 17.79 -4.53 0.07
N THR A 225 17.50 -5.54 0.91
CA THR A 225 17.66 -6.95 0.56
C THR A 225 16.72 -7.34 -0.58
N PHE A 226 15.45 -6.91 -0.51
CA PHE A 226 14.47 -7.15 -1.56
C PHE A 226 14.88 -6.53 -2.89
N ALA A 227 15.44 -5.32 -2.89
CA ALA A 227 15.97 -4.69 -4.09
C ALA A 227 17.13 -5.48 -4.72
N ASN A 228 18.01 -6.08 -3.91
CA ASN A 228 19.09 -6.93 -4.42
C ASN A 228 18.53 -8.22 -5.06
N ILE A 229 17.55 -8.85 -4.42
CA ILE A 229 16.83 -10.01 -4.99
C ILE A 229 16.17 -9.62 -6.32
N PHE A 230 15.50 -8.46 -6.36
CA PHE A 230 14.85 -7.96 -7.56
C PHE A 230 15.85 -7.76 -8.71
N LYS A 231 17.00 -7.12 -8.44
CA LYS A 231 18.08 -6.97 -9.43
C LYS A 231 18.63 -8.32 -9.89
N ASP A 232 18.82 -9.28 -8.99
CA ASP A 232 19.32 -10.62 -9.34
C ASP A 232 18.35 -11.42 -10.22
N ILE A 233 17.04 -11.21 -10.09
CA ILE A 233 16.01 -11.86 -10.91
C ILE A 233 15.91 -11.19 -12.27
N THR A 234 15.93 -9.86 -12.29
CA THR A 234 15.64 -9.08 -13.50
C THR A 234 16.90 -8.72 -14.29
N ASN A 235 18.08 -8.90 -13.71
CA ASN A 235 19.35 -8.31 -14.15
C ASN A 235 19.25 -6.79 -14.34
N PHE A 236 18.39 -6.12 -13.58
CA PHE A 236 18.18 -4.67 -13.67
C PHE A 236 19.48 -3.94 -13.31
N GLU A 237 19.91 -3.07 -14.22
CA GLU A 237 21.02 -2.14 -14.03
C GLU A 237 20.43 -0.73 -14.02
N PRO A 238 20.51 0.02 -12.90
CA PRO A 238 19.93 1.36 -12.81
C PRO A 238 20.63 2.31 -13.78
N ILE A 239 19.85 3.16 -14.44
CA ILE A 239 20.39 4.22 -15.31
C ILE A 239 20.92 5.34 -14.40
N PRO A 240 22.17 5.78 -14.55
CA PRO A 240 22.70 6.89 -13.76
C PRO A 240 21.82 8.13 -13.92
N ARG A 241 21.55 8.86 -12.83
CA ARG A 241 20.73 10.09 -12.88
C ARG A 241 21.23 11.11 -13.91
N SER A 242 22.54 11.15 -14.17
CA SER A 242 23.14 12.02 -15.20
C SER A 242 22.74 11.69 -16.64
N GLU A 243 22.21 10.49 -16.88
CA GLU A 243 21.82 9.99 -18.20
C GLU A 243 20.29 10.01 -18.40
N ARG A 244 19.52 10.37 -17.37
CA ARG A 244 18.07 10.60 -17.46
C ARG A 244 17.84 11.96 -18.12
N LEU A 245 17.33 11.95 -19.36
CA LEU A 245 17.01 13.15 -20.15
C LEU A 245 15.61 13.69 -19.85
#